data_AF-A0A2J7RD89-F1
#
_entry.id   AF-A0A2J7RD89-F1
#
_cell.length_a   1.000
_cell.length_b   1.000
_cell.length_c   1.000
_cell.angle_alpha   90.00
_cell.angle_beta   90.00
_cell.angle_gamma   90.00
#
_symmetry.space_group_name_H-M   'P 1'
#
loop_
_entity.id
_entity.type
_entity.pdbx_description
1 polymer ?
#
loop_
_entity_poly.entity_id
_entity_poly.type
_entity_poly.pdbx_seq_one_letter_code
_entity_poly.pdbx_strand_id
1 'polypeptide(L)'
;MSVVSGDFGTYQLRQSLLHMLAALTAGLHMLTLVTVAAVPDHRCEVPGVDENGTVALWDSPEVLASVPLIKDGVLDSCHLIDPTTNSSVKCSKWVYDNTYYQSSRAIEWNLVCDRRWMGAVAQTAYMFGVFTGAVVLGSMADNVGLMTSLLLVFWFAIFNIMFTCFILLIFFFWSYASFIVMYLITVVVESHNECFLSRLVDESPRWLWAQGQIHKAVTIVEKAMKQNGCAEELDVAYFVSRGKARAIDSRSENASIADLIKTPNLRNRTFNVVFNWCVFCLNLFIGILYKTSNGITFVHYHTAVG
;
A
#
# COMPACT_ATOMS: atom_id res chain seq x y z
N MET A 1 32.64 -16.77 -0.04
CA MET A 1 31.41 -16.36 -0.74
C MET A 1 31.50 -14.94 -1.29
N SER A 2 32.21 -14.00 -0.62
CA SER A 2 32.56 -12.68 -1.19
C SER A 2 33.42 -12.74 -2.46
N VAL A 3 34.05 -13.88 -2.75
CA VAL A 3 34.86 -14.12 -3.97
C VAL A 3 34.00 -14.51 -5.18
N VAL A 4 32.71 -14.82 -5.00
CA VAL A 4 31.74 -15.13 -6.08
C VAL A 4 30.71 -13.99 -6.21
N SER A 5 31.09 -12.76 -5.83
CA SER A 5 30.36 -11.53 -6.18
C SER A 5 31.02 -10.89 -7.40
N GLY A 6 31.37 -11.71 -8.40
CA GLY A 6 31.68 -11.20 -9.74
C GLY A 6 30.52 -10.35 -10.26
N ASP A 7 30.86 -9.48 -11.22
CA ASP A 7 30.02 -8.44 -11.81
C ASP A 7 28.53 -8.80 -11.98
N PHE A 8 27.69 -7.76 -12.00
CA PHE A 8 26.23 -7.89 -12.11
C PHE A 8 25.83 -8.65 -13.39
N GLY A 9 25.64 -9.96 -13.25
CA GLY A 9 25.34 -10.86 -14.36
C GLY A 9 23.86 -10.90 -14.75
N THR A 10 23.56 -11.67 -15.80
CA THR A 10 22.20 -11.82 -16.35
C THR A 10 21.25 -12.50 -15.35
N TYR A 11 21.76 -13.44 -14.54
CA TYR A 11 20.99 -14.05 -13.46
C TYR A 11 20.55 -13.02 -12.40
N GLN A 12 21.48 -12.19 -11.92
CA GLN A 12 21.22 -11.15 -10.93
C GLN A 12 20.25 -10.10 -11.48
N LEU A 13 20.39 -9.71 -12.75
CA LEU A 13 19.47 -8.79 -13.42
C LEU A 13 18.06 -9.37 -13.51
N ARG A 14 17.89 -10.61 -13.97
CA ARG A 14 16.59 -11.29 -14.04
C ARG A 14 15.93 -11.34 -12.66
N GLN A 15 16.68 -11.74 -11.63
CA GLN A 15 16.16 -11.83 -10.27
C GLN A 15 15.73 -10.48 -9.71
N SER A 16 16.50 -9.42 -10.04
CA SER A 16 16.18 -8.04 -9.63
C SER A 16 14.93 -7.51 -10.35
N LEU A 17 14.80 -7.78 -11.66
CA LEU A 17 13.61 -7.40 -12.44
C LEU A 17 12.34 -8.06 -11.90
N LEU A 18 12.40 -9.35 -11.53
CA LEU A 18 11.26 -10.07 -10.94
C LEU A 18 10.82 -9.45 -9.60
N HIS A 19 11.77 -9.06 -8.74
CA HIS A 19 11.44 -8.37 -7.49
C HIS A 19 10.87 -6.97 -7.73
N MET A 20 11.39 -6.22 -8.69
CA MET A 20 10.85 -4.90 -9.04
C MET A 20 9.42 -5.00 -9.58
N LEU A 21 9.12 -6.02 -10.39
CA LEU A 21 7.76 -6.26 -10.86
C LEU A 21 6.79 -6.53 -9.71
N ALA A 22 7.19 -7.38 -8.75
CA ALA A 22 6.39 -7.67 -7.56
C ALA A 22 6.14 -6.39 -6.73
N ALA A 23 7.19 -5.58 -6.53
CA ALA A 23 7.10 -4.32 -5.81
C ALA A 23 6.18 -3.31 -6.52
N LEU A 24 6.22 -3.25 -7.85
CA LEU A 24 5.34 -2.39 -8.65
C LEU A 24 3.87 -2.78 -8.46
N THR A 25 3.54 -4.07 -8.52
CA THR A 25 2.17 -4.54 -8.31
C THR A 25 1.66 -4.17 -6.92
N ALA A 26 2.48 -4.36 -5.88
CA ALA A 26 2.14 -3.94 -4.52
C ALA A 26 1.93 -2.43 -4.42
N GLY A 27 2.79 -1.63 -5.06
CA GLY A 27 2.66 -0.18 -5.12
C GLY A 27 1.38 0.29 -5.82
N LEU A 28 1.01 -0.34 -6.94
CA LEU A 28 -0.24 -0.05 -7.64
C LEU A 28 -1.47 -0.39 -6.78
N HIS A 29 -1.43 -1.50 -6.05
CA HIS A 29 -2.52 -1.88 -5.15
C HIS A 29 -2.70 -0.87 -4.01
N MET A 30 -1.60 -0.31 -3.47
CA MET A 30 -1.68 0.77 -2.47
C MET A 30 -2.36 2.04 -3.01
N LEU A 31 -2.26 2.33 -4.31
CA LEU A 31 -2.87 3.51 -4.93
C LEU A 31 -4.39 3.37 -5.14
N THR A 32 -4.92 2.14 -5.16
CA THR A 32 -6.36 1.89 -5.35
C THR A 32 -7.23 2.58 -4.30
N LEU A 33 -6.75 2.72 -3.05
CA LEU A 33 -7.51 3.41 -2.00
C LEU A 33 -7.73 4.89 -2.33
N VAL A 34 -6.77 5.53 -2.99
CA VAL A 34 -6.83 6.95 -3.35
C VAL A 34 -7.85 7.17 -4.47
N THR A 35 -7.94 6.24 -5.43
CA THR A 35 -8.88 6.36 -6.55
C THR A 35 -10.31 6.04 -6.12
N VAL A 36 -10.51 5.07 -5.24
CA VAL A 36 -11.84 4.64 -4.78
C VAL A 36 -12.46 5.62 -3.77
N ALA A 37 -11.64 6.33 -2.99
CA ALA A 37 -12.09 7.31 -1.99
C ALA A 37 -11.89 8.76 -2.45
N ALA A 38 -11.88 9.02 -3.76
CA ALA A 38 -11.75 10.37 -4.31
C ALA A 38 -12.91 11.27 -3.83
N VAL A 39 -12.58 12.45 -3.32
CA VAL A 39 -13.54 13.48 -2.91
C VAL A 39 -13.61 14.50 -4.04
N PRO A 40 -14.69 14.57 -4.83
CA PRO A 40 -14.86 15.63 -5.82
C PRO A 40 -15.23 16.95 -5.15
N ASP A 41 -15.19 18.02 -5.94
CA ASP A 41 -15.68 19.32 -5.49
C ASP A 41 -17.15 19.20 -5.11
N HIS A 42 -17.49 19.81 -3.98
CA HIS A 42 -18.81 19.70 -3.39
C HIS A 42 -19.24 21.03 -2.79
N ARG A 43 -20.54 21.24 -2.80
CA ARG A 43 -21.21 22.34 -2.11
C ARG A 43 -22.37 21.79 -1.29
N CYS A 44 -22.90 22.62 -0.43
CA CYS A 44 -24.09 22.27 0.33
C CYS A 44 -25.33 22.24 -0.57
N GLU A 45 -26.25 21.31 -0.29
CA GLU A 45 -27.59 21.29 -0.89
C GLU A 45 -28.41 22.46 -0.34
N VAL A 46 -28.89 23.34 -1.23
CA VAL A 46 -29.67 24.53 -0.85
C VAL A 46 -31.16 24.18 -0.86
N PRO A 47 -31.85 24.23 0.30
CA PRO A 47 -33.27 23.91 0.39
C PRO A 47 -34.11 24.85 -0.50
N GLY A 48 -34.99 24.29 -1.34
CA GLY A 48 -35.87 25.05 -2.24
C GLY A 48 -35.25 25.43 -3.59
N VAL A 49 -33.93 25.27 -3.76
CA VAL A 49 -33.22 25.50 -5.03
C VAL A 49 -32.80 24.16 -5.64
N ASP A 50 -32.24 23.26 -4.83
CA ASP A 50 -31.87 21.92 -5.24
C ASP A 50 -33.01 20.93 -4.91
N GLU A 51 -34.17 21.04 -5.58
CA GLU A 51 -35.33 20.16 -5.34
C GLU A 51 -35.43 18.99 -6.33
N ASN A 52 -35.98 17.86 -5.88
CA ASN A 52 -36.36 16.70 -6.72
C ASN A 52 -35.28 16.20 -7.71
N GLY A 53 -34.01 16.31 -7.34
CA GLY A 53 -32.88 15.85 -8.17
C GLY A 53 -32.45 16.83 -9.25
N THR A 54 -33.05 18.03 -9.33
CA THR A 54 -32.49 19.12 -10.12
C THR A 54 -31.42 19.84 -9.31
N VAL A 55 -30.22 19.87 -9.85
CA VAL A 55 -29.07 20.56 -9.25
C VAL A 55 -28.95 21.92 -9.92
N ALA A 56 -28.99 22.99 -9.13
CA ALA A 56 -28.77 24.33 -9.64
C ALA A 56 -27.30 24.53 -10.04
N LEU A 57 -27.09 25.37 -11.06
CA LEU A 57 -25.75 25.77 -11.51
C LEU A 57 -24.97 26.40 -10.35
N TRP A 58 -23.67 26.14 -10.31
CA TRP A 58 -22.77 26.60 -9.25
C TRP A 58 -22.71 28.13 -9.15
N ASP A 59 -22.84 28.83 -10.28
CA ASP A 59 -22.83 30.30 -10.38
C ASP A 59 -24.23 30.94 -10.28
N SER A 60 -25.26 30.17 -9.95
CA SER A 60 -26.61 30.71 -9.84
C SER A 60 -26.70 31.73 -8.68
N PRO A 61 -27.41 32.85 -8.86
CA PRO A 61 -27.51 33.90 -7.85
C PRO A 61 -28.13 33.39 -6.54
N GLU A 62 -28.98 32.37 -6.61
CA GLU A 62 -29.60 31.72 -5.45
C GLU A 62 -28.58 30.93 -4.62
N VAL A 63 -27.63 30.26 -5.27
CA VAL A 63 -26.53 29.53 -4.60
C VAL A 63 -25.53 30.50 -3.99
N LEU A 64 -25.15 31.56 -4.72
CA LEU A 64 -24.25 32.61 -4.24
C LEU A 64 -24.80 33.39 -3.04
N ALA A 65 -26.12 33.50 -2.91
CA ALA A 65 -26.77 34.13 -1.76
C ALA A 65 -26.83 33.20 -0.53
N SER A 66 -26.84 31.89 -0.73
CA SER A 66 -27.07 30.90 0.33
C SER A 66 -25.78 30.27 0.86
N VAL A 67 -24.68 30.33 0.10
CA VAL A 67 -23.39 29.76 0.47
C VAL A 67 -22.37 30.88 0.69
N PRO A 68 -21.68 30.94 1.84
CA PRO A 68 -20.71 32.01 2.10
C PRO A 68 -19.49 31.87 1.19
N LEU A 69 -18.95 33.01 0.75
CA LEU A 69 -17.70 33.06 -0.02
C LEU A 69 -16.49 33.12 0.93
N ILE A 70 -15.51 32.26 0.68
CA ILE A 70 -14.19 32.32 1.30
C ILE A 70 -13.44 33.54 0.73
N LYS A 71 -12.43 34.04 1.46
CA LYS A 71 -11.64 35.24 1.10
C LYS A 71 -11.01 35.22 -0.30
N ASP A 72 -10.91 34.06 -0.93
CA ASP A 72 -10.36 33.86 -2.28
C ASP A 72 -11.44 33.82 -3.39
N GLY A 73 -12.70 34.16 -3.08
CA GLY A 73 -13.81 34.14 -4.04
C GLY A 73 -14.37 32.74 -4.35
N VAL A 74 -13.92 31.72 -3.61
CA VAL A 74 -14.40 30.33 -3.71
C VAL A 74 -15.55 30.10 -2.72
N LEU A 75 -16.59 29.38 -3.15
CA LEU A 75 -17.73 29.01 -2.29
C LEU A 75 -17.28 28.09 -1.14
N ASP A 76 -17.80 28.32 0.06
CA ASP A 76 -17.58 27.42 1.20
C ASP A 76 -18.36 26.10 1.01
N SER A 77 -17.64 24.98 1.00
CA SER A 77 -18.21 23.66 0.83
C SER A 77 -18.91 23.09 2.07
N CYS A 78 -18.75 23.72 3.24
CA CYS A 78 -19.16 23.14 4.53
C CYS A 78 -20.22 23.91 5.32
N HIS A 79 -20.51 25.15 4.94
CA HIS A 79 -21.47 25.99 5.64
C HIS A 79 -22.51 26.59 4.68
N LEU A 80 -23.71 26.81 5.22
CA LEU A 80 -24.80 27.55 4.59
C LEU A 80 -25.10 28.79 5.42
N ILE A 81 -25.63 29.83 4.79
CA ILE A 81 -26.16 31.00 5.47
C ILE A 81 -27.65 30.75 5.71
N ASP A 82 -28.07 30.78 6.97
CA ASP A 82 -29.49 30.71 7.30
C ASP A 82 -30.16 32.06 6.99
N PRO A 83 -31.19 32.10 6.11
CA PRO A 83 -31.85 33.35 5.71
C PRO A 83 -32.57 34.05 6.87
N THR A 84 -32.88 33.34 7.96
CA THR A 84 -33.62 33.90 9.10
C THR A 84 -32.70 34.54 10.14
N THR A 85 -31.53 33.94 10.38
CA THR A 85 -30.58 34.36 11.42
C THR A 85 -29.33 35.02 10.86
N ASN A 86 -29.17 35.02 9.52
CA ASN A 86 -27.98 35.48 8.78
C ASN A 86 -26.68 34.92 9.36
N SER A 87 -26.75 33.72 9.93
CA SER A 87 -25.65 33.04 10.60
C SER A 87 -25.20 31.82 9.79
N SER A 88 -23.92 31.48 9.88
CA SER A 88 -23.37 30.32 9.18
C SER A 88 -23.73 29.03 9.93
N VAL A 89 -24.50 28.16 9.30
CA VAL A 89 -24.92 26.86 9.81
C VAL A 89 -24.22 25.72 9.05
N LYS A 90 -24.01 24.58 9.71
CA LYS A 90 -23.37 23.41 9.10
C LYS A 90 -24.31 22.68 8.17
N CYS A 91 -23.79 22.18 7.06
CA CYS A 91 -24.55 21.42 6.08
C CYS A 91 -24.77 19.98 6.51
N SER A 92 -25.94 19.43 6.18
CA SER A 92 -26.29 18.01 6.45
C SER A 92 -26.36 17.16 5.19
N LYS A 93 -26.44 17.79 4.02
CA LYS A 93 -26.46 17.16 2.70
C LYS A 93 -25.60 17.96 1.73
N TRP A 94 -25.06 17.26 0.74
CA TRP A 94 -24.09 17.80 -0.20
C TRP A 94 -24.45 17.42 -1.63
N VAL A 95 -24.13 18.35 -2.53
CA VAL A 95 -24.18 18.17 -3.97
C VAL A 95 -22.74 18.11 -4.45
N TYR A 96 -22.41 17.04 -5.19
CA TYR A 96 -21.07 16.77 -5.71
C TYR A 96 -21.01 17.05 -7.21
N ASP A 97 -19.86 17.53 -7.69
CA ASP A 97 -19.57 17.59 -9.11
C ASP A 97 -19.23 16.19 -9.64
N ASN A 98 -20.12 15.63 -10.45
CA ASN A 98 -20.00 14.29 -11.02
C ASN A 98 -19.28 14.27 -12.39
N THR A 99 -18.60 15.35 -12.79
CA THR A 99 -17.91 15.43 -14.09
C THR A 99 -16.83 14.35 -14.27
N TYR A 100 -16.04 14.09 -13.22
CA TYR A 100 -14.94 13.11 -13.26
C TYR A 100 -15.24 11.81 -12.53
N TYR A 101 -16.05 11.87 -11.47
CA TYR A 101 -16.39 10.72 -10.61
C TYR A 101 -17.90 10.64 -10.42
N GLN A 102 -18.53 9.61 -11.00
CA GLN A 102 -19.98 9.39 -10.86
C GLN A 102 -20.35 8.79 -9.51
N SER A 103 -19.49 7.95 -8.95
CA SER A 103 -19.63 7.39 -7.62
C SER A 103 -18.26 7.19 -6.99
N SER A 104 -18.17 7.45 -5.69
CA SER A 104 -16.99 7.20 -4.88
C SER A 104 -17.41 6.95 -3.44
N ARG A 105 -16.54 6.31 -2.65
CA ARG A 105 -16.86 6.09 -1.23
C ARG A 105 -17.00 7.38 -0.44
N ALA A 106 -16.36 8.46 -0.91
CA ALA A 106 -16.55 9.77 -0.30
C ALA A 106 -17.95 10.33 -0.56
N ILE A 107 -18.48 10.16 -1.78
CA ILE A 107 -19.85 10.56 -2.16
C ILE A 107 -20.88 9.73 -1.39
N GLU A 108 -20.78 8.40 -1.43
CA GLU A 108 -21.78 7.49 -0.86
C GLU A 108 -21.92 7.63 0.67
N TRP A 109 -20.82 7.89 1.38
CA TRP A 109 -20.81 8.01 2.84
C TRP A 109 -20.70 9.44 3.36
N ASN A 110 -20.74 10.44 2.46
CA ASN A 110 -20.56 11.85 2.77
C ASN A 110 -19.34 12.12 3.67
N LEU A 111 -18.16 11.67 3.22
CA LEU A 111 -16.88 11.80 3.95
C LEU A 111 -16.27 13.21 3.81
N VAL A 112 -17.11 14.23 3.91
CA VAL A 112 -16.75 15.64 3.75
C VAL A 112 -16.91 16.40 5.07
N CYS A 113 -16.28 17.58 5.17
CA CYS A 113 -16.40 18.47 6.32
C CYS A 113 -16.14 17.75 7.66
N ASP A 114 -17.13 17.67 8.55
CA ASP A 114 -17.04 17.02 9.87
C ASP A 114 -16.70 15.52 9.82
N ARG A 115 -16.94 14.84 8.69
CA ARG A 115 -16.65 13.42 8.50
C ARG A 115 -15.37 13.14 7.71
N ARG A 116 -14.63 14.18 7.33
CA ARG A 116 -13.37 14.05 6.57
C ARG A 116 -12.33 13.16 7.27
N TRP A 117 -12.31 13.18 8.60
CA TRP A 117 -11.39 12.38 9.41
C TRP A 117 -11.59 10.87 9.25
N MET A 118 -12.78 10.40 8.87
CA MET A 118 -13.05 8.95 8.72
C MET A 118 -12.25 8.35 7.57
N GLY A 119 -12.14 9.08 6.44
CA GLY A 119 -11.28 8.68 5.33
C GLY A 119 -9.80 8.68 5.72
N ALA A 120 -9.39 9.68 6.52
CA ALA A 120 -8.05 9.75 7.07
C ALA A 120 -7.72 8.54 7.97
N VAL A 121 -8.64 8.18 8.87
CA VAL A 121 -8.49 7.04 9.77
C VAL A 121 -8.35 5.73 9.00
N ALA A 122 -9.18 5.52 7.96
CA ALA A 122 -9.10 4.34 7.10
C ALA A 122 -7.71 4.20 6.43
N GLN A 123 -7.15 5.31 5.92
CA GLN A 123 -5.83 5.32 5.31
C GLN A 123 -4.71 5.06 6.34
N THR A 124 -4.79 5.65 7.54
CA THR A 124 -3.81 5.39 8.60
C THR A 124 -3.85 3.95 9.09
N ALA A 125 -5.05 3.36 9.23
CA ALA A 125 -5.20 1.96 9.61
C ALA A 125 -4.57 1.03 8.55
N TYR A 126 -4.77 1.34 7.26
CA TYR A 126 -4.14 0.61 6.17
C TYR A 126 -2.59 0.66 6.23
N MET A 127 -2.01 1.86 6.37
CA MET A 127 -0.56 2.03 6.43
C MET A 127 0.07 1.40 7.67
N PHE A 128 -0.63 1.47 8.81
CA PHE A 128 -0.22 0.78 10.02
C PHE A 128 -0.24 -0.75 9.83
N GLY A 129 -1.23 -1.26 9.10
CA GLY A 129 -1.31 -2.66 8.69
C GLY A 129 -0.12 -3.08 7.82
N VAL A 130 0.22 -2.28 6.79
CA VAL A 130 1.39 -2.53 5.93
C VAL A 130 2.69 -2.55 6.73
N PHE A 131 2.88 -1.58 7.64
CA PHE A 131 4.05 -1.54 8.53
C PHE A 131 4.15 -2.78 9.41
N THR A 132 3.05 -3.11 10.10
CA THR A 132 3.01 -4.26 11.02
C THR A 132 3.24 -5.56 10.23
N GLY A 133 2.65 -5.68 9.05
CA GLY A 133 2.88 -6.79 8.13
C GLY A 133 4.34 -6.89 7.70
N ALA A 134 4.99 -5.79 7.32
CA ALA A 134 6.40 -5.79 6.94
C ALA A 134 7.33 -6.22 8.09
N VAL A 135 7.04 -5.80 9.33
CA VAL A 135 7.82 -6.22 10.51
C VAL A 135 7.63 -7.72 10.79
N VAL A 136 6.39 -8.21 10.79
CA VAL A 136 6.09 -9.61 11.09
C VAL A 136 6.60 -10.53 9.98
N LEU A 137 6.22 -10.25 8.72
CA LEU A 137 6.62 -11.06 7.58
C LEU A 137 8.12 -10.96 7.29
N GLY A 138 8.74 -9.79 7.50
CA GLY A 138 10.19 -9.63 7.40
C GLY A 138 10.92 -10.48 8.44
N SER A 139 10.49 -10.44 9.71
CA SER A 139 11.07 -11.28 10.75
C SER A 139 10.84 -12.77 10.49
N MET A 140 9.68 -13.14 9.97
CA MET A 140 9.41 -14.53 9.57
C MET A 140 10.33 -14.96 8.41
N ALA A 141 10.50 -14.12 7.39
CA ALA A 141 11.38 -14.40 6.26
C ALA A 141 12.83 -14.62 6.69
N ASP A 142 13.32 -13.85 7.66
CA ASP A 142 14.67 -14.01 8.20
C ASP A 142 14.84 -15.35 8.95
N ASN A 143 13.79 -15.82 9.63
CA ASN A 143 13.83 -17.03 10.47
C ASN A 143 13.55 -18.32 9.70
N VAL A 144 12.47 -18.37 8.91
CA VAL A 144 12.02 -19.59 8.22
C VAL A 144 12.37 -19.62 6.74
N GLY A 145 12.81 -18.48 6.17
CA GLY A 145 13.15 -18.32 4.77
C GLY A 145 12.06 -17.65 3.97
N LEU A 146 12.44 -17.01 2.87
CA LEU A 146 11.54 -16.25 2.00
C LEU A 146 10.49 -17.18 1.38
N MET A 147 10.90 -18.33 0.86
CA MET A 147 9.99 -19.27 0.20
C MET A 147 8.97 -19.88 1.16
N THR A 148 9.38 -20.24 2.37
CA THR A 148 8.47 -20.79 3.38
C THR A 148 7.52 -19.72 3.91
N SER A 149 7.99 -18.48 4.05
CA SER A 149 7.14 -17.36 4.46
C SER A 149 6.05 -17.06 3.43
N LEU A 150 6.39 -17.09 2.14
CA LEU A 150 5.40 -16.91 1.06
C LEU A 150 4.32 -18.01 1.08
N LEU A 151 4.69 -19.26 1.37
CA LEU A 151 3.70 -20.34 1.52
C LEU A 151 2.78 -20.13 2.73
N LEU A 152 3.30 -19.62 3.84
CA LEU A 152 2.47 -19.30 5.03
C LEU A 152 1.50 -18.15 4.74
N VAL A 153 1.95 -17.12 4.03
CA VAL A 153 1.10 -16.01 3.58
C VAL A 153 -0.02 -16.54 2.68
N PHE A 154 0.31 -17.42 1.73
CA PHE A 154 -0.67 -18.06 0.86
C PHE A 154 -1.75 -18.83 1.64
N TRP A 155 -1.37 -19.64 2.63
CA TRP A 155 -2.34 -20.36 3.48
C TRP A 155 -3.19 -19.42 4.34
N PHE A 156 -2.58 -18.36 4.88
CA PHE A 156 -3.30 -17.34 5.66
C PHE A 156 -4.29 -16.55 4.79
N ALA A 157 -3.95 -16.28 3.53
CA ALA A 157 -4.84 -15.65 2.56
C ALA A 157 -6.08 -16.53 2.29
N ILE A 158 -5.88 -17.83 2.05
CA ILE A 158 -6.99 -18.79 1.89
C ILE A 158 -7.91 -18.79 3.11
N PHE A 159 -7.34 -18.81 4.31
CA PHE A 159 -8.11 -18.77 5.56
C PHE A 159 -8.93 -17.47 5.68
N ASN A 160 -8.35 -16.31 5.36
CA ASN A 160 -9.07 -15.03 5.36
C ASN A 160 -10.25 -15.04 4.38
N ILE A 161 -10.10 -15.64 3.19
CA ILE A 161 -11.20 -15.76 2.23
C ILE A 161 -12.35 -16.57 2.81
N MET A 162 -12.05 -17.74 3.40
CA MET A 162 -13.08 -18.59 4.00
C MET A 162 -13.81 -17.87 5.13
N PHE A 163 -13.06 -17.13 5.95
CA PHE A 163 -13.64 -16.34 7.04
C PHE A 163 -14.52 -15.19 6.51
N THR A 164 -14.05 -14.42 5.54
CA THR A 164 -14.84 -13.32 4.95
C THR A 164 -16.08 -13.83 4.24
N CYS A 165 -16.00 -14.92 3.47
CA CYS A 165 -17.16 -15.55 2.84
C CYS A 165 -18.18 -16.01 3.88
N PHE A 166 -17.73 -16.56 5.01
CA PHE A 166 -18.59 -16.96 6.11
C PHE A 166 -19.31 -15.75 6.75
N ILE A 167 -18.60 -14.64 7.00
CA ILE A 167 -19.20 -13.41 7.52
C ILE A 167 -20.22 -12.83 6.53
N LEU A 168 -19.90 -12.76 5.24
CA LEU A 168 -20.79 -12.21 4.22
C LEU A 168 -22.05 -13.06 4.03
N LEU A 169 -21.91 -14.38 4.13
CA LEU A 169 -23.04 -15.32 4.11
C LEU A 169 -23.94 -15.15 5.34
N ILE A 170 -23.41 -14.76 6.50
CA ILE A 170 -24.23 -14.52 7.70
C ILE A 170 -24.95 -13.17 7.65
N PHE A 171 -24.27 -12.11 7.22
CA PHE A 171 -24.77 -10.74 7.40
C PHE A 171 -25.43 -10.11 6.17
N PHE A 172 -25.10 -10.52 4.94
CA PHE A 172 -25.44 -9.74 3.73
C PHE A 172 -25.89 -10.60 2.53
N PHE A 173 -26.89 -11.46 2.73
CA PHE A 173 -27.35 -12.48 1.78
C PHE A 173 -27.81 -11.99 0.39
N TRP A 174 -28.06 -10.69 0.16
CA TRP A 174 -28.70 -10.23 -1.10
C TRP A 174 -28.01 -9.06 -1.83
N SER A 175 -27.48 -8.02 -1.18
CA SER A 175 -27.10 -6.79 -1.92
C SER A 175 -25.62 -6.67 -2.34
N TYR A 176 -24.76 -7.64 -2.03
CA TYR A 176 -23.30 -7.52 -2.21
C TYR A 176 -22.64 -8.65 -3.03
N ALA A 177 -23.39 -9.39 -3.84
CA ALA A 177 -22.84 -10.48 -4.68
C ALA A 177 -21.73 -10.01 -5.63
N SER A 178 -21.85 -8.80 -6.19
CA SER A 178 -20.80 -8.16 -7.00
C SER A 178 -19.51 -7.90 -6.21
N PHE A 179 -19.61 -7.55 -4.93
CA PHE A 179 -18.46 -7.32 -4.06
C PHE A 179 -17.73 -8.61 -3.70
N ILE A 180 -18.48 -9.70 -3.48
CA ILE A 180 -17.90 -11.03 -3.29
C ILE A 180 -17.12 -11.42 -4.55
N VAL A 181 -17.70 -11.25 -5.73
CA VAL A 181 -17.05 -11.59 -7.00
C VAL A 181 -15.79 -10.75 -7.24
N MET A 182 -15.85 -9.42 -7.04
CA MET A 182 -14.69 -8.55 -7.20
C MET A 182 -13.57 -8.90 -6.21
N TYR A 183 -13.92 -9.15 -4.95
CA TYR A 183 -12.97 -9.55 -3.92
C TYR A 183 -12.29 -10.89 -4.25
N LEU A 184 -13.07 -11.88 -4.71
CA LEU A 184 -12.53 -13.16 -5.17
C LEU A 184 -11.57 -12.99 -6.36
N ILE A 185 -11.91 -12.13 -7.34
CA ILE A 185 -11.05 -11.89 -8.50
C ILE A 185 -9.72 -11.27 -8.09
N THR A 186 -9.72 -10.20 -7.29
CA THR A 186 -8.48 -9.54 -6.85
C THR A 186 -7.56 -10.51 -6.12
N VAL A 187 -8.12 -11.32 -5.22
CA VAL A 187 -7.33 -12.25 -4.41
C VAL A 187 -6.83 -13.44 -5.22
N VAL A 188 -7.60 -13.95 -6.18
CA VAL A 188 -7.13 -14.99 -7.10
C VAL A 188 -5.94 -14.47 -7.92
N VAL A 189 -6.02 -13.24 -8.43
CA VAL A 189 -4.93 -12.63 -9.19
C VAL A 189 -3.67 -12.45 -8.33
N GLU A 190 -3.82 -11.96 -7.10
CA GLU A 190 -2.70 -11.81 -6.14
C GLU A 190 -2.07 -13.15 -5.78
N SER A 191 -2.89 -14.16 -5.45
CA SER A 191 -2.44 -15.50 -5.09
C SER A 191 -1.68 -16.19 -6.24
N HIS A 192 -2.13 -15.99 -7.48
CA HIS A 192 -1.43 -16.52 -8.65
C HIS A 192 -0.09 -15.82 -8.88
N ASN A 193 -0.02 -14.50 -8.66
CA ASN A 193 1.21 -13.74 -8.82
C ASN A 193 2.29 -14.19 -7.83
N GLU A 194 1.93 -14.37 -6.54
CA GLU A 194 2.86 -14.85 -5.51
C GLU A 194 3.32 -16.29 -5.75
N CYS A 195 2.40 -17.18 -6.13
CA CYS A 195 2.72 -18.58 -6.46
C CYS A 195 3.60 -18.69 -7.72
N PHE A 196 3.37 -17.84 -8.71
CA PHE A 196 4.18 -17.81 -9.92
C PHE A 196 5.58 -17.24 -9.65
N LEU A 197 5.67 -16.12 -8.93
CA LEU A 197 6.94 -15.49 -8.58
C LEU A 197 7.80 -16.39 -7.68
N SER A 198 7.21 -17.09 -6.70
CA SER A 198 7.95 -18.02 -5.83
C SER A 198 8.58 -19.21 -6.57
N ARG A 199 8.08 -19.58 -7.77
CA ARG A 199 8.72 -20.61 -8.62
C ARG A 199 9.87 -20.08 -9.47
N LEU A 200 9.87 -18.79 -9.77
CA LEU A 200 10.88 -18.14 -10.63
C LEU A 200 12.05 -17.57 -9.84
N VAL A 201 11.78 -17.18 -8.60
CA VAL A 201 12.73 -16.59 -7.66
C VAL A 201 13.45 -17.74 -6.95
N ASP A 202 14.78 -17.72 -6.91
CA ASP A 202 15.54 -18.62 -6.03
C ASP A 202 15.74 -17.96 -4.65
N GLU A 203 15.83 -18.79 -3.60
CA GLU A 203 16.16 -18.35 -2.24
C GLU A 203 17.58 -17.75 -2.19
N SER A 204 17.81 -16.79 -1.29
CA SER A 204 19.11 -16.12 -1.18
C SER A 204 20.22 -17.10 -0.77
N PRO A 205 21.30 -17.27 -1.58
CA PRO A 205 22.41 -18.16 -1.22
C PRO A 205 23.09 -17.76 0.09
N ARG A 206 23.08 -16.44 0.41
CA ARG A 206 23.62 -15.92 1.68
C ARG A 206 22.79 -16.36 2.87
N TRP A 207 21.46 -16.33 2.76
CA TRP A 207 20.56 -16.78 3.81
C TRP A 207 20.67 -18.29 4.01
N LEU A 208 20.64 -19.08 2.93
CA LEU A 208 20.83 -20.53 2.99
C LEU A 208 22.17 -20.92 3.63
N TRP A 209 23.22 -20.15 3.33
CA TRP A 209 24.52 -20.32 3.96
C TRP A 209 24.48 -20.05 5.48
N ALA A 210 23.83 -18.96 5.89
CA ALA A 210 23.67 -18.60 7.31
C ALA A 210 22.86 -19.64 8.09
N GLN A 211 21.85 -20.26 7.45
CA GLN A 211 21.02 -21.31 8.04
C GLN A 211 21.68 -22.69 8.05
N GLY A 212 22.92 -22.82 7.55
CA GLY A 212 23.63 -24.11 7.47
C GLY A 212 23.15 -25.03 6.35
N GLN A 213 22.25 -24.57 5.46
CA GLN A 213 21.82 -25.31 4.26
C GLN A 213 22.84 -25.15 3.12
N ILE A 214 24.09 -25.46 3.39
CA ILE A 214 25.24 -25.15 2.53
C ILE A 214 25.11 -25.77 1.14
N HIS A 215 24.64 -27.01 1.06
CA HIS A 215 24.47 -27.71 -0.22
C HIS A 215 23.55 -26.94 -1.17
N LYS A 216 22.37 -26.52 -0.71
CA LYS A 216 21.41 -25.75 -1.54
C LYS A 216 22.00 -24.41 -1.97
N ALA A 217 22.69 -23.72 -1.06
CA ALA A 217 23.34 -22.45 -1.36
C ALA A 217 24.34 -22.58 -2.51
N VAL A 218 25.19 -23.62 -2.47
CA VAL A 218 26.21 -23.87 -3.49
C VAL A 218 25.60 -24.28 -4.83
N THR A 219 24.55 -25.10 -4.84
CA THR A 219 23.83 -25.47 -6.08
C THR A 219 23.22 -24.25 -6.78
N ILE A 220 22.67 -23.28 -6.03
CA ILE A 220 22.12 -22.05 -6.62
C ILE A 220 23.24 -21.19 -7.23
N VAL A 221 24.38 -21.08 -6.54
CA VAL A 221 25.54 -20.35 -7.07
C VAL A 221 26.07 -21.00 -8.34
N GLU A 222 26.15 -22.33 -8.38
CA GLU A 222 26.56 -23.08 -9.57
C GLU A 222 25.60 -22.84 -10.75
N LYS A 223 24.28 -22.88 -10.49
CA LYS A 223 23.24 -22.54 -11.48
C LYS A 223 23.42 -21.11 -12.02
N ALA A 224 23.69 -20.14 -11.14
CA ALA A 224 23.93 -18.76 -11.53
C ALA A 224 25.20 -18.59 -12.37
N MET A 225 26.29 -19.28 -12.01
CA MET A 225 27.54 -19.30 -12.77
C MET A 225 27.36 -19.86 -14.18
N LYS A 226 26.62 -20.97 -14.31
CA LYS A 226 26.29 -21.57 -15.63
C LYS A 226 25.47 -20.62 -16.50
N GLN A 227 24.49 -19.92 -15.92
CA GLN A 227 23.67 -18.95 -16.66
C GLN A 227 24.43 -17.68 -17.07
N ASN A 228 25.42 -17.29 -16.28
CA ASN A 228 26.31 -16.17 -16.60
C ASN A 228 27.45 -16.56 -17.55
N GLY A 229 27.49 -17.81 -18.04
CA GLY A 229 28.51 -18.28 -18.98
C GLY A 229 29.90 -18.46 -18.37
N CYS A 230 29.99 -18.65 -17.05
CA CYS A 230 31.26 -18.87 -16.36
C CYS A 230 31.74 -20.32 -16.59
N ALA A 231 32.96 -20.48 -17.11
CA ALA A 231 33.56 -21.78 -17.43
C ALA A 231 34.28 -22.45 -16.23
N GLU A 232 34.30 -21.80 -15.07
CA GLU A 232 34.96 -22.29 -13.86
C GLU A 232 34.07 -23.28 -13.10
N GLU A 233 34.57 -24.50 -12.87
CA GLU A 233 33.86 -25.53 -12.13
C GLU A 233 34.02 -25.30 -10.61
N LEU A 234 32.89 -25.16 -9.92
CA LEU A 234 32.85 -24.87 -8.49
C LEU A 234 33.02 -26.17 -7.69
N ASP A 235 34.07 -26.29 -6.87
CA ASP A 235 34.23 -27.44 -5.96
C ASP A 235 33.20 -27.39 -4.82
N VAL A 236 32.06 -28.03 -5.07
CA VAL A 236 30.94 -28.11 -4.13
C VAL A 236 31.36 -28.76 -2.81
N ALA A 237 32.20 -29.80 -2.85
CA ALA A 237 32.61 -30.54 -1.66
C ALA A 237 33.49 -29.69 -0.73
N TYR A 238 34.40 -28.91 -1.30
CA TYR A 238 35.21 -27.95 -0.55
C TYR A 238 34.34 -26.89 0.16
N PHE A 239 33.38 -26.28 -0.53
CA PHE A 239 32.52 -25.26 0.09
C PHE A 239 31.59 -25.85 1.14
N VAL A 240 31.07 -27.06 0.95
CA VAL A 240 30.23 -27.74 1.93
C VAL A 240 31.00 -28.06 3.21
N SER A 241 32.21 -28.59 3.11
CA SER A 241 33.05 -28.89 4.29
C SER A 241 33.41 -27.62 5.07
N ARG A 242 33.83 -26.57 4.38
CA ARG A 242 34.14 -25.26 4.97
C ARG A 242 32.92 -24.59 5.60
N GLY A 243 31.76 -24.71 4.97
CA GLY A 243 30.50 -24.16 5.48
C GLY A 243 30.05 -24.85 6.76
N LYS A 244 30.15 -26.19 6.84
CA LYS A 244 29.84 -26.96 8.05
C LYS A 244 30.74 -26.59 9.22
N ALA A 245 32.03 -26.37 9.00
CA ALA A 245 32.96 -25.94 10.05
C ALA A 245 32.56 -24.58 10.66
N ARG A 246 32.16 -23.61 9.82
CA ARG A 246 31.70 -22.30 10.30
C ARG A 246 30.33 -22.33 10.99
N ALA A 247 29.42 -23.21 10.53
CA ALA A 247 28.09 -23.32 11.13
C ALA A 247 28.11 -23.85 12.57
N ILE A 248 29.16 -24.61 12.93
CA ILE A 248 29.38 -25.08 14.31
C ILE A 248 29.71 -23.92 15.25
N ASP A 249 30.55 -22.97 14.81
CA ASP A 249 30.90 -21.78 15.61
C ASP A 249 29.72 -20.82 15.78
N SER A 250 28.88 -20.66 14.76
CA SER A 250 27.80 -19.64 14.74
C SER A 250 26.51 -20.04 15.47
N ARG A 251 26.34 -21.31 15.86
CA ARG A 251 25.10 -21.81 16.49
C ARG A 251 24.85 -21.26 17.90
N SER A 252 25.76 -20.45 18.44
CA SER A 252 25.69 -19.87 19.78
C SER A 252 24.93 -18.52 19.85
N GLU A 253 24.71 -17.83 18.73
CA GLU A 253 24.05 -16.52 18.71
C GLU A 253 22.73 -16.56 17.91
N ASN A 254 21.62 -16.78 18.60
CA ASN A 254 20.29 -16.56 18.01
C ASN A 254 19.94 -15.07 18.12
N ALA A 255 19.88 -14.37 17.00
CA ALA A 255 19.48 -12.98 16.94
C ALA A 255 17.95 -12.84 17.02
N SER A 256 17.48 -11.88 17.83
CA SER A 256 16.06 -11.51 17.98
C SER A 256 15.82 -10.07 17.52
N ILE A 257 14.57 -9.70 17.21
CA ILE A 257 14.19 -8.31 16.89
C ILE A 257 14.58 -7.37 18.04
N ALA A 258 14.54 -7.83 19.28
CA ALA A 258 14.98 -7.05 20.43
C ALA A 258 16.48 -6.66 20.37
N ASP A 259 17.30 -7.36 19.59
CA ASP A 259 18.71 -7.05 19.43
C ASP A 259 18.95 -5.81 18.57
N LEU A 260 17.98 -5.42 17.73
CA LEU A 260 18.03 -4.19 16.93
C LEU A 260 18.11 -2.93 17.80
N ILE A 261 17.60 -2.98 19.03
CA ILE A 261 17.62 -1.86 19.98
C ILE A 261 18.74 -1.96 21.01
N LYS A 262 19.42 -3.12 21.13
CA LYS A 262 20.45 -3.36 22.14
C LYS A 262 21.71 -2.51 21.92
N THR A 263 22.17 -2.38 20.68
CA THR A 263 23.39 -1.61 20.38
C THR A 263 23.07 -0.21 19.85
N PRO A 264 23.85 0.82 20.22
CA PRO A 264 23.53 2.21 19.86
C PRO A 264 23.58 2.45 18.34
N ASN A 265 24.46 1.76 17.62
CA ASN A 265 24.58 1.88 16.17
C ASN A 265 23.38 1.27 15.42
N LEU A 266 22.94 0.06 15.81
CA LEU A 266 21.75 -0.58 15.23
C LEU A 266 20.47 0.16 15.63
N ARG A 267 20.40 0.68 16.86
CA ARG A 267 19.27 1.47 17.33
C ARG A 267 19.08 2.74 16.51
N ASN A 268 20.14 3.50 16.26
CA ASN A 268 20.05 4.73 15.46
C ASN A 268 19.66 4.46 14.00
N ARG A 269 20.15 3.36 13.40
CA ARG A 269 19.73 2.94 12.05
C ARG A 269 18.26 2.53 12.02
N THR A 270 17.84 1.73 12.98
CA THR A 270 16.43 1.29 13.11
C THR A 270 15.52 2.50 13.29
N PHE A 271 15.88 3.44 14.17
CA PHE A 271 15.12 4.68 14.37
C PHE A 271 15.02 5.50 13.08
N ASN A 272 16.12 5.67 12.34
CA ASN A 272 16.10 6.39 11.06
C ASN A 272 15.17 5.74 10.03
N VAL A 273 15.17 4.40 9.94
CA VAL A 273 14.28 3.66 9.03
C VAL A 273 12.81 3.85 9.43
N VAL A 274 12.49 3.68 10.72
CA VAL A 274 11.12 3.88 11.24
C VAL A 274 10.67 5.32 11.05
N PHE A 275 11.53 6.30 11.34
CA PHE A 275 11.24 7.71 11.14
C PHE A 275 10.98 8.04 9.67
N ASN A 276 11.82 7.54 8.76
CA ASN A 276 11.63 7.74 7.33
C ASN A 276 10.30 7.15 6.85
N TRP A 277 9.93 5.96 7.34
CA TRP A 277 8.63 5.37 7.06
C TRP A 277 7.48 6.24 7.56
N CYS A 278 7.53 6.74 8.80
CA CYS A 278 6.52 7.66 9.32
C CYS A 278 6.41 8.94 8.49
N VAL A 279 7.55 9.51 8.07
CA VAL A 279 7.58 10.70 7.20
C VAL A 279 6.97 10.39 5.83
N PHE A 280 7.26 9.23 5.23
CA PHE A 280 6.65 8.81 3.98
C PHE A 280 5.13 8.66 4.11
N CYS A 281 4.64 8.01 5.17
CA CYS A 281 3.20 7.89 5.44
C CYS A 281 2.54 9.27 5.61
N LEU A 282 3.18 10.19 6.34
CA LEU A 282 2.68 11.56 6.53
C LEU A 282 2.69 12.36 5.21
N ASN A 283 3.72 12.24 4.38
CA ASN A 283 3.77 12.93 3.08
C ASN A 283 2.72 12.38 2.10
N LEU A 284 2.52 11.07 2.08
CA LEU A 284 1.49 10.45 1.24
C LEU A 284 0.09 10.88 1.72
N PHE A 285 -0.10 10.97 3.03
CA PHE A 285 -1.31 11.50 3.65
C PHE A 285 -1.57 12.98 3.33
N ILE A 286 -0.55 13.82 3.51
CA ILE A 286 -0.60 15.26 3.19
C ILE A 286 -0.85 15.45 1.69
N GLY A 287 -0.17 14.71 0.81
CA GLY A 287 -0.40 14.78 -0.64
C GLY A 287 -1.85 14.47 -1.03
N ILE A 288 -2.49 13.50 -0.37
CA ILE A 288 -3.91 13.17 -0.57
C ILE A 288 -4.81 14.27 0.03
N LEU A 289 -4.48 14.80 1.21
CA LEU A 289 -5.23 15.92 1.82
C LEU A 289 -5.13 17.21 1.01
N TYR A 290 -3.97 17.52 0.45
CA TYR A 290 -3.77 18.66 -0.44
C TYR A 290 -4.53 18.45 -1.75
N LYS A 291 -4.51 17.24 -2.34
CA LYS A 291 -5.28 16.94 -3.55
C LYS A 291 -6.80 17.00 -3.33
N THR A 292 -7.27 16.70 -2.12
CA THR A 292 -8.69 16.83 -1.70
C THR A 292 -9.06 18.23 -1.19
N SER A 293 -8.09 19.08 -0.87
CA SER A 293 -8.30 20.49 -0.48
C SER A 293 -8.18 21.44 -1.67
N ASN A 294 -7.37 21.08 -2.66
CA ASN A 294 -6.94 21.94 -3.76
C ASN A 294 -7.20 21.24 -5.11
N GLY A 295 -8.39 20.66 -5.30
CA GLY A 295 -8.84 20.11 -6.59
C GLY A 295 -8.70 21.09 -7.77
N ILE A 296 -8.44 22.37 -7.49
CA ILE A 296 -8.44 23.46 -8.48
C ILE A 296 -7.05 24.12 -8.67
N THR A 297 -6.00 23.83 -7.89
CA THR A 297 -4.72 24.58 -8.06
C THR A 297 -3.80 24.02 -9.17
N PHE A 298 -3.93 22.75 -9.56
CA PHE A 298 -3.07 22.19 -10.63
C PHE A 298 -3.56 22.52 -12.05
N VAL A 299 -4.82 22.90 -12.24
CA VAL A 299 -5.34 23.32 -13.55
C VAL A 299 -5.16 24.83 -13.77
N HIS A 300 -5.22 25.65 -12.72
CA HIS A 300 -5.06 27.10 -12.85
C HIS A 300 -3.61 27.59 -13.01
N TYR A 301 -2.59 26.81 -12.63
CA TYR A 301 -1.20 27.20 -12.89
C TYR A 301 -0.82 27.17 -14.37
N HIS A 302 -1.59 26.47 -15.22
CA HIS A 302 -1.32 26.40 -16.66
C HIS A 302 -2.15 27.38 -17.50
N THR A 303 -3.09 28.12 -16.88
CA THR A 303 -3.88 29.18 -17.55
C THR A 303 -3.50 30.60 -17.10
N ALA A 304 -2.56 30.75 -16.15
CA ALA A 304 -1.99 32.04 -15.75
C ALA A 304 -0.60 32.33 -16.35
N VAL A 305 -0.07 31.43 -17.18
CA VAL A 305 1.14 31.66 -18.00
C VAL A 305 0.83 31.25 -19.44
N GLY A 306 0.09 32.12 -20.13
CA GLY A 306 -0.28 32.03 -21.53
C GLY A 306 -0.96 33.31 -21.97
#